data_AF-A0AAP5BLD0-F1
#
_entry.id   AF-A0AAP5BLD0-F1
#
_cell.length_a   1.000
_cell.length_b   1.000
_cell.length_c   1.000
_cell.angle_alpha   90.00
_cell.angle_beta   90.00
_cell.angle_gamma   90.00
#
_symmetry.space_group_name_H-M   'P 1'
#
loop_
_entity.id
_entity.type
_entity.pdbx_description
1 polymer ?
#
loop_
_entity_poly.entity_id
_entity_poly.type
_entity_poly.pdbx_seq_one_letter_code
_entity_poly.pdbx_strand_id
1 'polypeptide(L)'
;MKKTKSLYHGHRFPAVVISCAVRWYFRFQLSLRDIEELLFERGVVVSYETVRRWCDKFGTGFAYRAKAVRRKPGSTWHLDELFVRLRGEPYVLWRAVDEHGAELDILLQKRRDTAAAERFFRRVLRSCPVPRRIVTDQLRSYPAAKSRIPELANARHVFVKAAARVNNRAENSHQPTRERERRLRGFRDPKRTQVFLSSFGPIRQHFALKRHLLRASLYRKQLAQRFDAWHRFTELTQNPSAV
;
A
#
# COMPACT_ATOMS: atom_id res chain seq x y z
N MET A 1 -18.93 21.63 -23.49
CA MET A 1 -18.33 21.02 -22.29
C MET A 1 -18.30 19.50 -22.47
N LYS A 2 -17.12 18.85 -22.48
CA LYS A 2 -17.05 17.38 -22.55
C LYS A 2 -17.54 16.81 -21.21
N LYS A 3 -18.64 16.06 -21.19
CA LYS A 3 -19.10 15.32 -20.00
C LYS A 3 -18.00 14.33 -19.62
N THR A 4 -17.33 14.57 -18.50
CA THR A 4 -16.36 13.62 -17.94
C THR A 4 -17.11 12.34 -17.61
N LYS A 5 -16.71 11.23 -18.24
CA LYS A 5 -17.32 9.92 -17.99
C LYS A 5 -17.00 9.49 -16.55
N SER A 6 -18.01 9.00 -15.83
CA SER A 6 -17.86 8.40 -14.50
C SER A 6 -16.77 7.33 -14.52
N LEU A 7 -16.01 7.20 -13.43
CA LEU A 7 -15.00 6.15 -13.26
C LEU A 7 -15.52 4.73 -13.57
N TYR A 8 -16.81 4.48 -13.32
CA TYR A 8 -17.44 3.17 -13.51
C TYR A 8 -18.22 3.05 -14.83
N HIS A 9 -18.07 4.01 -15.75
CA HIS A 9 -18.77 3.97 -17.02
C HIS A 9 -18.51 2.66 -17.78
N GLY A 10 -19.58 2.03 -18.26
CA GLY A 10 -19.54 0.75 -18.99
C GLY A 10 -19.45 -0.50 -18.11
N HIS A 11 -19.57 -0.39 -16.79
CA HIS A 11 -19.67 -1.55 -15.90
C HIS A 11 -21.12 -1.97 -15.67
N ARG A 12 -21.39 -3.28 -15.78
CA ARG A 12 -22.69 -3.89 -15.48
C ARG A 12 -23.09 -3.77 -14.00
N PHE A 13 -22.11 -3.75 -13.10
CA PHE A 13 -22.36 -3.79 -11.66
C PHE A 13 -22.34 -2.38 -11.06
N PRO A 14 -23.17 -2.11 -10.03
CA PRO A 14 -23.17 -0.82 -9.35
C PRO A 14 -21.78 -0.44 -8.83
N ALA A 15 -21.46 0.86 -8.90
CA ALA A 15 -20.21 1.40 -8.42
C ALA A 15 -19.90 1.00 -6.96
N VAL A 16 -20.93 0.98 -6.11
CA VAL A 16 -20.82 0.60 -4.68
C VAL A 16 -20.34 -0.83 -4.50
N VAL A 17 -20.84 -1.77 -5.32
CA VAL A 17 -20.43 -3.19 -5.30
C VAL A 17 -18.96 -3.32 -5.70
N ILE A 18 -18.59 -2.68 -6.82
CA ILE A 18 -17.21 -2.72 -7.34
C ILE A 18 -16.24 -2.10 -6.33
N SER A 19 -16.55 -0.90 -5.83
CA SER A 19 -15.74 -0.19 -4.84
C SER A 19 -15.58 -1.02 -3.56
N CYS A 20 -16.65 -1.67 -3.10
CA CYS A 20 -16.64 -2.51 -1.92
C CYS A 20 -15.76 -3.76 -2.11
N ALA A 21 -15.89 -4.45 -3.24
CA ALA A 21 -15.08 -5.62 -3.57
C ALA A 21 -13.58 -5.29 -3.63
N VAL A 22 -13.21 -4.20 -4.32
CA VAL A 22 -11.82 -3.73 -4.41
C VAL A 22 -11.29 -3.34 -3.03
N ARG A 23 -12.09 -2.63 -2.22
CA ARG A 23 -11.74 -2.31 -0.83
C ARG A 23 -11.47 -3.57 -0.03
N TRP A 24 -12.36 -4.56 -0.07
CA TRP A 24 -12.23 -5.81 0.68
C TRP A 24 -10.96 -6.56 0.30
N TYR A 25 -10.67 -6.66 -1.00
CA TYR A 25 -9.49 -7.35 -1.51
C TYR A 25 -8.16 -6.76 -1.00
N PHE A 26 -8.04 -5.44 -0.95
CA PHE A 26 -6.81 -4.79 -0.51
C PHE A 26 -6.78 -4.51 1.00
N ARG A 27 -7.93 -4.38 1.67
CA ARG A 27 -8.01 -4.10 3.11
C ARG A 27 -7.89 -5.35 3.97
N PHE A 28 -8.49 -6.44 3.54
CA PHE A 28 -8.58 -7.68 4.29
C PHE A 28 -7.71 -8.76 3.64
N GLN A 29 -7.35 -9.79 4.41
CA GLN A 29 -6.57 -10.92 3.91
C GLN A 29 -7.44 -11.95 3.14
N LEU A 30 -8.44 -11.45 2.40
CA LEU A 30 -9.44 -12.23 1.66
C LEU A 30 -8.94 -12.62 0.27
N SER A 31 -9.16 -13.87 -0.13
CA SER A 31 -8.93 -14.33 -1.50
C SER A 31 -9.99 -13.73 -2.45
N LEU A 32 -9.77 -13.86 -3.77
CA LEU A 32 -10.77 -13.44 -4.76
C LEU A 32 -12.05 -14.29 -4.66
N ARG A 33 -11.90 -15.57 -4.29
CA ARG A 33 -13.02 -16.52 -4.11
C ARG A 33 -13.80 -16.21 -2.83
N ASP A 34 -13.10 -15.82 -1.76
CA ASP A 34 -13.76 -15.37 -0.52
C ASP A 34 -14.67 -14.15 -0.81
N ILE A 35 -14.22 -13.23 -1.68
CA ILE A 35 -15.01 -12.04 -2.05
C ILE A 35 -16.19 -12.41 -2.95
N GLU A 36 -16.00 -13.33 -3.88
CA GLU A 36 -17.08 -13.91 -4.70
C GLU A 36 -18.17 -14.51 -3.81
N GLU A 37 -17.80 -15.32 -2.81
CA GLU A 37 -18.72 -15.91 -1.84
C GLU A 37 -19.44 -14.84 -1.00
N LEU A 38 -18.71 -13.86 -0.46
CA LEU A 38 -19.29 -12.76 0.32
C LEU A 38 -20.25 -11.86 -0.49
N LEU A 39 -20.03 -11.75 -1.79
CA LEU A 39 -20.92 -11.03 -2.69
C LEU A 39 -22.16 -11.87 -3.03
N PHE A 40 -21.99 -13.17 -3.23
CA PHE A 40 -23.09 -14.10 -3.47
C PHE A 40 -24.06 -14.14 -2.29
N GLU A 41 -23.56 -14.19 -1.05
CA GLU A 41 -24.36 -14.07 0.19
C GLU A 41 -25.25 -12.80 0.19
N ARG A 42 -24.83 -11.75 -0.50
CA ARG A 42 -25.53 -10.45 -0.61
C ARG A 42 -26.36 -10.32 -1.89
N GLY A 43 -26.62 -11.43 -2.59
CA GLY A 43 -27.41 -11.47 -3.81
C GLY A 43 -26.69 -10.97 -5.07
N VAL A 44 -25.35 -10.77 -5.01
CA VAL A 44 -24.55 -10.31 -6.14
C VAL A 44 -23.83 -11.50 -6.78
N VAL A 45 -24.35 -11.96 -7.92
CA VAL A 45 -23.74 -13.06 -8.68
C VAL A 45 -22.60 -12.53 -9.57
N VAL A 46 -21.37 -12.81 -9.19
CA VAL A 46 -20.13 -12.44 -9.91
C VAL A 46 -19.15 -13.60 -9.90
N SER A 47 -18.23 -13.63 -10.86
CA SER A 47 -17.09 -14.55 -10.80
C SER A 47 -15.89 -13.94 -10.06
N TYR A 48 -15.03 -14.76 -9.45
CA TYR A 48 -13.76 -14.29 -8.89
C TYR A 48 -12.85 -13.58 -9.92
N GLU A 49 -12.92 -13.97 -11.21
CA GLU A 49 -12.19 -13.30 -12.29
C GLU A 49 -12.76 -11.89 -12.57
N THR A 50 -14.06 -11.68 -12.36
CA THR A 50 -14.67 -10.35 -12.43
C THR A 50 -14.14 -9.46 -11.30
N VAL A 51 -14.09 -9.98 -10.07
CA VAL A 51 -13.48 -9.28 -8.91
C VAL A 51 -12.02 -8.94 -9.20
N ARG A 52 -11.26 -9.88 -9.77
CA ARG A 52 -9.86 -9.66 -10.15
C ARG A 52 -9.71 -8.51 -11.15
N ARG A 53 -10.52 -8.49 -12.21
CA ARG A 53 -10.50 -7.42 -13.22
C ARG A 53 -10.83 -6.06 -12.60
N TRP A 54 -11.73 -6.00 -11.61
CA TRP A 54 -11.98 -4.77 -10.87
C TRP A 54 -10.77 -4.33 -10.05
N CYS A 55 -10.12 -5.26 -9.34
CA CYS A 55 -8.90 -4.95 -8.59
C CYS A 55 -7.78 -4.44 -9.51
N ASP A 56 -7.56 -5.09 -10.66
CA ASP A 56 -6.55 -4.70 -11.65
C ASP A 56 -6.85 -3.32 -12.26
N LYS A 57 -8.13 -3.04 -12.58
CA LYS A 57 -8.56 -1.78 -13.19
C LYS A 57 -8.55 -0.60 -12.22
N PHE A 58 -9.12 -0.78 -11.02
CA PHE A 58 -9.37 0.32 -10.09
C PHE A 58 -8.34 0.45 -8.97
N GLY A 59 -7.62 -0.62 -8.63
CA GLY A 59 -6.71 -0.68 -7.49
C GLY A 59 -5.68 0.47 -7.50
N THR A 60 -4.97 0.64 -8.61
CA THR A 60 -3.93 1.68 -8.75
C THR A 60 -4.51 3.09 -8.59
N GLY A 61 -5.67 3.36 -9.20
CA GLY A 61 -6.32 4.68 -9.12
C GLY A 61 -6.84 4.99 -7.71
N PHE A 62 -7.39 3.99 -7.02
CA PHE A 62 -7.80 4.15 -5.62
C PHE A 62 -6.61 4.29 -4.69
N ALA A 63 -5.52 3.56 -4.92
CA ALA A 63 -4.31 3.66 -4.13
C ALA A 63 -3.65 5.04 -4.25
N TYR A 64 -3.58 5.60 -5.47
CA TYR A 64 -3.10 6.95 -5.70
C TYR A 64 -3.92 7.98 -4.91
N ARG A 65 -5.25 7.92 -5.01
CA ARG A 65 -6.14 8.84 -4.28
C ARG A 65 -6.10 8.62 -2.77
N ALA A 66 -6.02 7.38 -2.32
CA ALA A 66 -5.82 7.02 -0.92
C ALA A 66 -4.47 7.51 -0.36
N LYS A 67 -3.45 7.68 -1.21
CA LYS A 67 -2.16 8.29 -0.84
C LYS A 67 -2.26 9.82 -0.80
N ALA A 68 -2.98 10.43 -1.74
CA ALA A 68 -3.17 11.88 -1.81
C ALA A 68 -3.95 12.46 -0.61
N VAL A 69 -4.93 11.73 -0.07
CA VAL A 69 -5.70 12.17 1.12
C VAL A 69 -4.97 11.96 2.46
N ARG A 70 -3.75 11.42 2.44
CA ARG A 70 -2.98 11.18 3.67
C ARG A 70 -2.44 12.47 4.24
N ARG A 71 -2.15 12.42 5.55
CA ARG A 71 -1.30 13.43 6.18
C ARG A 71 0.08 13.41 5.49
N LYS A 72 0.72 14.57 5.46
CA LYS A 72 2.09 14.70 4.96
C LYS A 72 2.98 13.65 5.66
N PRO A 73 3.85 12.94 4.91
CA PRO A 73 4.84 12.05 5.48
C PRO A 73 5.64 12.72 6.59
N GLY A 74 6.01 11.92 7.58
CA GLY A 74 6.96 12.33 8.60
C GLY A 74 8.35 12.65 8.04
N SER A 75 9.18 13.25 8.90
CA SER A 75 10.52 13.74 8.57
C SER A 75 11.62 12.69 8.72
N THR A 76 11.30 11.52 9.28
CA THR A 76 12.21 10.40 9.48
C THR A 76 11.75 9.21 8.65
N TRP A 77 12.60 8.76 7.73
CA TRP A 77 12.33 7.55 6.95
C TRP A 77 13.00 6.35 7.62
N HIS A 78 12.26 5.25 7.74
CA HIS A 78 12.76 3.94 8.10
C HIS A 78 12.72 3.07 6.84
N LEU A 79 13.86 2.56 6.41
CA LEU A 79 13.97 1.68 5.26
C LEU A 79 14.45 0.31 5.70
N ASP A 80 13.88 -0.69 5.06
CA ASP A 80 14.22 -2.09 5.30
C ASP A 80 13.95 -2.89 4.03
N GLU A 81 14.56 -4.06 3.95
CA GLU A 81 14.41 -4.97 2.84
C GLU A 81 14.08 -6.38 3.30
N LEU A 82 13.27 -7.04 2.48
CA LEU A 82 12.77 -8.36 2.78
C LEU A 82 12.97 -9.27 1.58
N PHE A 83 13.62 -10.42 1.79
CA PHE A 83 13.71 -11.45 0.77
C PHE A 83 12.36 -12.13 0.55
N VAL A 84 11.94 -12.21 -0.72
CA VAL A 84 10.74 -12.91 -1.17
C VAL A 84 11.10 -13.85 -2.31
N ARG A 85 10.39 -14.97 -2.45
CA ARG A 85 10.61 -15.93 -3.55
C ARG A 85 9.45 -15.87 -4.51
N LEU A 86 9.73 -15.61 -5.78
CA LEU A 86 8.73 -15.63 -6.84
C LEU A 86 9.03 -16.81 -7.76
N ARG A 87 8.19 -17.85 -7.73
CA ARG A 87 8.41 -19.11 -8.48
C ARG A 87 9.81 -19.70 -8.30
N GLY A 88 10.30 -19.73 -7.06
CA GLY A 88 11.64 -20.26 -6.72
C GLY A 88 12.78 -19.24 -6.87
N GLU A 89 12.58 -18.16 -7.62
CA GLU A 89 13.59 -17.13 -7.83
C GLU A 89 13.63 -16.13 -6.66
N PRO A 90 14.83 -15.76 -6.15
CA PRO A 90 14.96 -14.76 -5.10
C PRO A 90 14.72 -13.34 -5.64
N TYR A 91 13.95 -12.56 -4.88
CA TYR A 91 13.72 -11.14 -5.06
C TYR A 91 13.84 -10.42 -3.72
N VAL A 92 14.03 -9.11 -3.79
CA VAL A 92 14.19 -8.20 -2.66
C VAL A 92 13.06 -7.19 -2.70
N LEU A 93 12.32 -7.14 -1.61
CA LEU A 93 11.27 -6.17 -1.40
C LEU A 93 11.80 -5.01 -0.56
N TRP A 94 12.06 -3.88 -1.21
CA TRP A 94 12.49 -2.65 -0.57
C TRP A 94 11.27 -1.90 -0.06
N ARG A 95 11.29 -1.45 1.18
CA ARG A 95 10.16 -0.78 1.82
C ARG A 95 10.64 0.44 2.59
N ALA A 96 9.85 1.51 2.50
CA ALA A 96 10.09 2.75 3.23
C ALA A 96 8.83 3.16 3.98
N VAL A 97 8.98 3.46 5.27
CA VAL A 97 7.90 3.96 6.13
C VAL A 97 8.37 5.19 6.90
N ASP A 98 7.46 6.07 7.30
CA ASP A 98 7.81 7.22 8.16
C ASP A 98 7.78 6.88 9.67
N GLU A 99 8.15 7.84 10.53
CA GLU A 99 8.07 7.73 11.99
C GLU A 99 6.64 7.55 12.53
N HIS A 100 5.61 7.68 11.69
CA HIS A 100 4.21 7.43 12.03
C HIS A 100 3.73 6.08 11.52
N GLY A 101 4.55 5.36 10.75
CA GLY A 101 4.26 4.04 10.19
C GLY A 101 3.45 4.10 8.89
N ALA A 102 3.33 5.28 8.29
CA ALA A 102 2.78 5.42 6.96
C ALA A 102 3.78 4.88 5.93
N GLU A 103 3.31 4.08 4.99
CA GLU A 103 4.12 3.59 3.90
C GLU A 103 4.36 4.71 2.90
N LEU A 104 5.64 4.95 2.61
CA LEU A 104 6.11 5.94 1.65
C LEU A 104 6.15 5.32 0.26
N ASP A 105 6.82 4.18 0.13
CA ASP A 105 6.83 3.37 -1.09
C ASP A 105 7.29 1.93 -0.80
N ILE A 106 7.06 1.08 -1.79
CA ILE A 106 7.44 -0.32 -1.83
C ILE A 106 7.88 -0.71 -3.25
N LEU A 107 9.04 -1.35 -3.35
CA LEU A 107 9.66 -1.68 -4.63
C LEU A 107 10.23 -3.10 -4.63
N LEU A 108 9.75 -3.93 -5.56
CA LEU A 108 10.28 -5.25 -5.81
C LEU A 108 11.46 -5.16 -6.81
N GLN A 109 12.60 -5.74 -6.44
CA GLN A 109 13.82 -5.76 -7.25
C GLN A 109 14.47 -7.14 -7.22
N LYS A 110 15.22 -7.50 -8.27
CA LYS A 110 15.97 -8.76 -8.31
C LYS A 110 17.25 -8.70 -7.47
N ARG A 111 17.87 -7.51 -7.35
CA ARG A 111 19.18 -7.31 -6.72
C ARG A 111 19.08 -6.61 -5.36
N ARG A 112 20.04 -6.93 -4.47
CA ARG A 112 20.30 -6.27 -3.18
C ARG A 112 21.65 -5.53 -3.24
N ASP A 113 21.73 -4.46 -4.02
CA ASP A 113 22.96 -3.70 -4.24
C ASP A 113 22.74 -2.18 -4.14
N THR A 114 23.81 -1.41 -4.22
CA THR A 114 23.80 0.06 -4.15
C THR A 114 22.93 0.68 -5.25
N ALA A 115 22.95 0.13 -6.47
CA ALA A 115 22.15 0.66 -7.58
C ALA A 115 20.64 0.44 -7.34
N ALA A 116 20.26 -0.71 -6.79
CA ALA A 116 18.90 -1.01 -6.37
C ALA A 116 18.44 -0.09 -5.22
N ALA A 117 19.29 0.15 -4.22
CA ALA A 117 19.00 1.09 -3.12
C ALA A 117 18.83 2.53 -3.65
N GLU A 118 19.71 2.99 -4.54
CA GLU A 118 19.67 4.31 -5.17
C GLU A 118 18.38 4.51 -5.98
N ARG A 119 18.01 3.50 -6.78
CA ARG A 119 16.74 3.47 -7.50
C ARG A 119 15.55 3.58 -6.55
N PHE A 120 15.60 2.90 -5.41
CA PHE A 120 14.55 2.97 -4.42
C PHE A 120 14.45 4.36 -3.79
N PHE A 121 15.55 4.96 -3.35
CA PHE A 121 15.57 6.33 -2.81
C PHE A 121 14.99 7.35 -3.79
N ARG A 122 15.46 7.35 -5.04
CA ARG A 122 14.93 8.26 -6.07
C ARG A 122 13.43 8.08 -6.28
N ARG A 123 12.94 6.85 -6.23
CA ARG A 123 11.52 6.55 -6.39
C ARG A 123 10.70 7.13 -5.23
N VAL A 124 11.17 6.97 -3.98
CA VAL A 124 10.50 7.54 -2.79
C VAL A 124 10.45 9.07 -2.88
N LEU A 125 11.57 9.71 -3.25
CA LEU A 125 11.71 11.17 -3.39
C LEU A 125 10.76 11.80 -4.41
N ARG A 126 10.32 11.06 -5.45
CA ARG A 126 9.33 11.57 -6.43
C ARG A 126 7.98 11.94 -5.80
N SER A 127 7.64 11.35 -4.66
CA SER A 127 6.31 11.51 -4.05
C SER A 127 6.34 11.90 -2.58
N CYS A 128 7.53 12.05 -2.00
CA CYS A 128 7.73 12.34 -0.58
C CYS A 128 8.74 13.48 -0.43
N PRO A 129 8.53 14.42 0.51
CA PRO A 129 9.53 15.43 0.85
C PRO A 129 10.84 14.81 1.32
N VAL A 130 11.95 15.50 1.11
CA VAL A 130 13.28 15.09 1.60
C VAL A 130 13.23 14.87 3.13
N PRO A 131 13.73 13.73 3.64
CA PRO A 131 13.74 13.46 5.07
C PRO A 131 14.87 14.24 5.77
N ARG A 132 14.65 14.54 7.06
CA ARG A 132 15.72 14.99 7.96
C ARG A 132 16.60 13.83 8.42
N ARG A 133 16.02 12.63 8.55
CA ARG A 133 16.70 11.44 9.04
C ARG A 133 16.32 10.20 8.25
N ILE A 134 17.31 9.36 7.96
CA ILE A 134 17.14 8.05 7.31
C ILE A 134 17.66 7.01 8.29
N VAL A 135 16.83 6.04 8.63
CA VAL A 135 17.13 4.93 9.52
C VAL A 135 17.08 3.65 8.70
N THR A 136 18.16 2.88 8.72
CA THR A 136 18.24 1.60 7.98
C THR A 136 18.87 0.51 8.82
N ASP A 137 18.73 -0.73 8.36
CA ASP A 137 19.59 -1.84 8.80
C ASP A 137 21.06 -1.57 8.46
N GLN A 138 21.96 -2.49 8.82
CA GLN A 138 23.40 -2.36 8.59
C GLN A 138 23.84 -2.65 7.14
N LEU A 139 22.91 -2.68 6.17
CA LEU A 139 23.27 -2.84 4.77
C LEU A 139 24.04 -1.62 4.25
N ARG A 140 25.31 -1.84 3.87
CA ARG A 140 26.21 -0.79 3.35
C ARG A 140 25.75 -0.18 2.01
N SER A 141 24.82 -0.82 1.31
CA SER A 141 24.21 -0.27 0.08
C SER A 141 23.42 1.02 0.34
N TYR A 142 22.81 1.20 1.51
CA TYR A 142 22.05 2.41 1.83
C TYR A 142 22.90 3.68 1.92
N PRO A 143 23.96 3.76 2.74
CA PRO A 143 24.80 4.96 2.79
C PRO A 143 25.50 5.22 1.46
N ALA A 144 25.94 4.17 0.75
CA ALA A 144 26.55 4.29 -0.57
C ALA A 144 25.58 4.81 -1.64
N ALA A 145 24.28 4.46 -1.54
CA ALA A 145 23.26 4.99 -2.43
C ALA A 145 22.87 6.41 -2.06
N LYS A 146 22.77 6.72 -0.76
CA LYS A 146 22.49 8.06 -0.25
C LYS A 146 23.55 9.06 -0.72
N SER A 147 24.83 8.71 -0.68
CA SER A 147 25.92 9.62 -1.09
C SER A 147 25.87 10.01 -2.57
N ARG A 148 25.17 9.24 -3.41
CA ARG A 148 24.96 9.51 -4.84
C ARG A 148 23.74 10.38 -5.15
N ILE A 149 23.01 10.82 -4.12
CA ILE A 149 21.76 11.59 -4.26
C ILE A 149 21.93 12.93 -3.53
N PRO A 150 22.18 14.03 -4.26
CA PRO A 150 22.42 15.36 -3.68
C PRO A 150 21.31 15.83 -2.75
N GLU A 151 20.05 15.54 -3.06
CA GLU A 151 18.88 15.90 -2.26
C GLU A 151 18.93 15.29 -0.85
N LEU A 152 19.64 14.17 -0.67
CA LEU A 152 19.79 13.49 0.61
C LEU A 152 21.10 13.84 1.34
N ALA A 153 21.91 14.78 0.83
CA ALA A 153 23.19 15.16 1.44
C ALA A 153 23.00 15.55 2.92
N ASN A 154 22.01 16.40 3.19
CA ASN A 154 21.69 16.93 4.52
C ASN A 154 20.88 15.97 5.40
N ALA A 155 20.38 14.86 4.86
CA ALA A 155 19.66 13.88 5.65
C ALA A 155 20.65 13.12 6.55
N ARG A 156 20.40 13.07 7.86
CA ARG A 156 21.24 12.27 8.77
C ARG A 156 20.94 10.79 8.57
N HIS A 157 21.95 9.99 8.21
CA HIS A 157 21.82 8.54 8.15
C HIS A 157 22.19 7.91 9.49
N VAL A 158 21.36 6.98 9.96
CA VAL A 158 21.52 6.29 11.24
C VAL A 158 21.30 4.81 11.02
N PHE A 159 22.30 4.00 11.37
CA PHE A 159 22.13 2.56 11.47
C PHE A 159 21.36 2.20 12.73
N VAL A 160 20.41 1.27 12.61
CA VAL A 160 19.78 0.67 13.79
C VAL A 160 20.85 -0.15 14.53
N LYS A 161 21.04 0.13 15.82
CA LYS A 161 21.85 -0.72 16.70
C LYS A 161 21.06 -2.01 16.99
N ALA A 162 21.69 -3.17 16.89
CA ALA A 162 21.05 -4.49 17.07
C ALA A 162 20.22 -4.63 18.37
N ALA A 163 20.58 -3.90 19.43
CA ALA A 163 19.87 -3.91 20.71
C ALA A 163 18.67 -2.93 20.81
N ALA A 164 18.42 -2.11 19.80
CA ALA A 164 17.42 -1.04 19.85
C ALA A 164 16.14 -1.43 19.08
N ARG A 165 14.97 -1.36 19.74
CA ARG A 165 13.61 -1.55 19.16
C ARG A 165 13.23 -0.54 18.05
N VAL A 166 14.21 0.16 17.47
CA VAL A 166 14.04 1.27 16.53
C VAL A 166 13.74 0.76 15.11
N ASN A 167 14.10 -0.49 14.76
CA ASN A 167 13.69 -1.09 13.48
C ASN A 167 12.31 -1.76 13.50
N ASN A 168 11.70 -1.92 14.68
CA ASN A 168 10.40 -2.58 14.80
C ASN A 168 9.36 -1.97 13.85
N ARG A 169 9.50 -0.70 13.45
CA ARG A 169 8.54 -0.06 12.57
C ARG A 169 8.62 -0.54 11.13
N ALA A 170 9.83 -0.63 10.56
CA ALA A 170 9.99 -1.16 9.21
C ALA A 170 9.71 -2.66 9.20
N GLU A 171 10.22 -3.41 10.19
CA GLU A 171 9.97 -4.84 10.32
C GLU A 171 8.46 -5.17 10.45
N ASN A 172 7.75 -4.52 11.38
CA ASN A 172 6.30 -4.73 11.55
C ASN A 172 5.50 -4.32 10.31
N SER A 173 6.02 -3.40 9.50
CA SER A 173 5.35 -2.99 8.26
C SER A 173 5.39 -4.06 7.17
N HIS A 174 6.28 -5.06 7.28
CA HIS A 174 6.30 -6.22 6.39
C HIS A 174 5.24 -7.28 6.72
N GLN A 175 4.78 -7.36 7.98
CA GLN A 175 3.86 -8.42 8.44
C GLN A 175 2.59 -8.54 7.57
N PRO A 176 1.89 -7.45 7.19
CA PRO A 176 0.69 -7.56 6.37
C PRO A 176 0.98 -8.06 4.96
N THR A 177 2.15 -7.73 4.41
CA THR A 177 2.59 -8.25 3.11
C THR A 177 2.92 -9.73 3.21
N ARG A 178 3.55 -10.19 4.30
CA ARG A 178 3.85 -11.61 4.56
C ARG A 178 2.58 -12.45 4.74
N GLU A 179 1.63 -11.98 5.54
CA GLU A 179 0.32 -12.62 5.68
C GLU A 179 -0.35 -12.79 4.33
N ARG A 180 -0.32 -11.73 3.52
CA ARG A 180 -0.91 -11.73 2.18
C ARG A 180 -0.21 -12.70 1.24
N GLU A 181 1.11 -12.68 1.20
CA GLU A 181 1.95 -13.59 0.42
C GLU A 181 1.60 -15.06 0.75
N ARG A 182 1.50 -15.41 2.04
CA ARG A 182 1.11 -16.76 2.50
C ARG A 182 -0.29 -17.15 2.02
N ARG A 183 -1.27 -16.26 2.16
CA ARG A 183 -2.65 -16.51 1.68
C ARG A 183 -2.73 -16.70 0.17
N LEU A 184 -1.87 -16.02 -0.59
CA LEU A 184 -1.75 -16.18 -2.04
C LEU A 184 -0.88 -17.38 -2.46
N ARG A 185 -0.34 -18.15 -1.51
CA ARG A 185 0.62 -19.25 -1.74
C ARG A 185 1.86 -18.78 -2.52
N GLY A 186 2.38 -17.62 -2.12
CA GLY A 186 3.53 -17.00 -2.72
C GLY A 186 3.21 -16.13 -3.93
N PHE A 187 4.01 -15.09 -4.12
CA PHE A 187 3.97 -14.28 -5.33
C PHE A 187 4.54 -15.06 -6.52
N ARG A 188 4.07 -14.74 -7.74
CA ARG A 188 4.44 -15.49 -8.95
C ARG A 188 5.10 -14.64 -10.01
N ASP A 189 4.42 -13.58 -10.44
CA ASP A 189 4.89 -12.70 -11.50
C ASP A 189 5.40 -11.36 -10.91
N PRO A 190 6.62 -10.91 -11.22
CA PRO A 190 7.18 -9.69 -10.62
C PRO A 190 6.37 -8.43 -10.92
N LYS A 191 5.87 -8.28 -12.16
CA LYS A 191 5.14 -7.08 -12.58
C LYS A 191 3.79 -7.00 -11.88
N ARG A 192 3.02 -8.10 -11.87
CA ARG A 192 1.75 -8.20 -11.13
C ARG A 192 1.94 -8.03 -9.64
N THR A 193 3.02 -8.59 -9.08
CA THR A 193 3.35 -8.42 -7.66
C THR A 193 3.61 -6.96 -7.32
N GLN A 194 4.39 -6.25 -8.14
CA GLN A 194 4.62 -4.82 -7.94
C GLN A 194 3.32 -4.02 -8.03
N VAL A 195 2.44 -4.29 -9.01
CA VAL A 195 1.14 -3.61 -9.14
C VAL A 195 0.27 -3.87 -7.92
N PHE A 196 0.20 -5.12 -7.46
CA PHE A 196 -0.52 -5.52 -6.26
C PHE A 196 -0.01 -4.75 -5.03
N LEU A 197 1.30 -4.77 -4.78
CA LEU A 197 1.91 -4.12 -3.61
C LEU A 197 1.68 -2.60 -3.62
N SER A 198 1.79 -1.97 -4.79
CA SER A 198 1.56 -0.54 -4.98
C SER A 198 0.11 -0.15 -4.67
N SER A 199 -0.83 -1.09 -4.74
CA SER A 199 -2.24 -0.86 -4.38
C SER A 199 -2.55 -1.25 -2.93
N PHE A 200 -1.99 -2.39 -2.49
CA PHE A 200 -2.26 -3.01 -1.20
C PHE A 200 -1.89 -2.11 -0.03
N GLY A 201 -0.66 -1.60 0.01
CA GLY A 201 -0.19 -0.75 1.11
C GLY A 201 -1.04 0.51 1.27
N PRO A 202 -1.22 1.31 0.19
CA PRO A 202 -2.01 2.53 0.24
C PRO A 202 -3.47 2.35 0.70
N ILE A 203 -4.15 1.36 0.13
CA ILE A 203 -5.57 1.11 0.44
C ILE A 203 -5.72 0.54 1.85
N ARG A 204 -4.89 -0.44 2.23
CA ARG A 204 -4.96 -1.05 3.56
C ARG A 204 -4.73 -0.02 4.67
N GLN A 205 -3.68 0.79 4.54
CA GLN A 205 -3.31 1.76 5.56
C GLN A 205 -4.33 2.90 5.73
N HIS A 206 -5.10 3.23 4.68
CA HIS A 206 -6.20 4.22 4.80
C HIS A 206 -7.18 3.87 5.92
N PHE A 207 -7.41 2.58 6.14
CA PHE A 207 -8.31 2.04 7.17
C PHE A 207 -7.56 1.40 8.36
N ALA A 208 -6.24 1.58 8.47
CA ALA A 208 -5.43 1.01 9.55
C ALA A 208 -5.43 1.92 10.79
N LEU A 209 -6.58 2.03 11.46
CA LEU A 209 -6.69 2.75 12.73
C LEU A 209 -6.08 1.93 13.87
N LYS A 210 -5.40 2.60 14.81
CA LYS A 210 -4.81 1.96 16.00
C LYS A 210 -5.90 1.62 17.03
N ARG A 211 -6.70 0.58 16.74
CA ARG A 211 -7.88 0.20 17.54
C ARG A 211 -7.60 0.08 19.03
N HIS A 212 -6.46 -0.49 19.41
CA HIS A 212 -6.05 -0.70 20.79
C HIS A 212 -5.75 0.60 21.58
N LEU A 213 -5.59 1.74 20.89
CA LEU A 213 -5.38 3.05 21.53
C LEU A 213 -6.65 3.91 21.58
N LEU A 214 -7.78 3.40 21.06
CA LEU A 214 -8.99 4.19 20.85
C LEU A 214 -10.18 3.59 21.61
N ARG A 215 -10.90 4.45 22.33
CA ARG A 215 -12.25 4.13 22.82
C ARG A 215 -13.17 3.75 21.65
N ALA A 216 -14.16 2.90 21.90
CA ALA A 216 -15.04 2.37 20.86
C ALA A 216 -15.78 3.47 20.08
N SER A 217 -16.29 4.51 20.74
CA SER A 217 -16.96 5.65 20.11
C SER A 217 -16.02 6.42 19.17
N LEU A 218 -14.82 6.75 19.64
CA LEU A 218 -13.81 7.46 18.86
C LEU A 218 -13.33 6.62 17.66
N TYR A 219 -13.14 5.32 17.84
CA TYR A 219 -12.81 4.41 16.75
C TYR A 219 -13.89 4.41 15.66
N ARG A 220 -15.17 4.29 16.03
CA ARG A 220 -16.30 4.32 15.08
C ARG A 220 -16.37 5.67 14.35
N LYS A 221 -16.21 6.79 15.06
CA LYS A 221 -16.19 8.13 14.45
C LYS A 221 -15.06 8.26 13.43
N GLN A 222 -13.84 7.84 13.78
CA GLN A 222 -12.72 7.87 12.84
C GLN A 222 -12.92 6.92 11.66
N LEU A 223 -13.49 5.74 11.89
CA LEU A 223 -13.78 4.77 10.83
C LEU A 223 -14.83 5.29 9.84
N ALA A 224 -15.89 5.95 10.33
CA ALA A 224 -16.87 6.63 9.49
C ALA A 224 -16.21 7.68 8.59
N GLN A 225 -15.34 8.53 9.14
CA GLN A 225 -14.57 9.49 8.35
C GLN A 225 -13.68 8.82 7.27
N ARG A 226 -13.14 7.62 7.54
CA ARG A 226 -12.38 6.85 6.54
C ARG A 226 -13.29 6.33 5.43
N PHE A 227 -14.51 5.90 5.75
CA PHE A 227 -15.50 5.53 4.76
C PHE A 227 -15.94 6.73 3.92
N ASP A 228 -16.24 7.88 4.52
CA ASP A 228 -16.61 9.09 3.77
C ASP A 228 -15.51 9.54 2.81
N ALA A 229 -14.25 9.51 3.26
CA ALA A 229 -13.11 9.75 2.38
C ALA A 229 -13.05 8.73 1.23
N TRP A 230 -13.22 7.43 1.52
CA TRP A 230 -13.27 6.37 0.51
C TRP A 230 -14.38 6.59 -0.52
N HIS A 231 -15.60 6.89 -0.08
CA HIS A 231 -16.74 7.13 -0.97
C HIS A 231 -16.54 8.38 -1.85
N ARG A 232 -15.90 9.43 -1.32
CA ARG A 232 -15.56 10.62 -2.11
C ARG A 232 -14.55 10.32 -3.20
N PHE A 233 -13.41 9.70 -2.87
CA PHE A 233 -12.37 9.48 -3.88
C PHE A 233 -12.61 8.28 -4.79
N THR A 234 -13.54 7.39 -4.43
CA THR A 234 -14.05 6.36 -5.33
C THR A 234 -15.31 6.82 -6.08
N GLU A 235 -15.64 8.12 -6.07
CA GLU A 235 -16.75 8.71 -6.86
C GLU A 235 -18.13 8.07 -6.59
N LEU A 236 -18.34 7.47 -5.42
CA LEU A 236 -19.63 6.91 -5.01
C LEU A 236 -20.64 7.97 -4.60
N THR A 237 -20.17 9.15 -4.21
CA THR A 237 -21.01 10.29 -3.80
C THR A 237 -21.57 11.09 -4.98
N GLN A 238 -21.17 10.77 -6.22
CA GLN A 238 -21.67 11.43 -7.44
C GLN A 238 -22.79 10.65 -8.14
N ASN A 239 -23.25 9.52 -7.58
CA ASN A 239 -24.38 8.75 -8.08
C ASN A 239 -25.49 8.70 -7.01
N PRO A 240 -26.47 9.61 -7.04
CA PRO A 240 -27.65 9.57 -6.16
C PRO A 240 -28.59 8.38 -6.38
N SER A 241 -28.33 7.51 -7.35
CA SER A 241 -29.28 6.47 -7.81
C SER A 241 -29.05 5.09 -7.18
N ALA A 242 -28.66 5.02 -5.90
CA ALA A 242 -28.58 3.76 -5.17
C ALA A 242 -28.66 3.99 -3.65
N VAL A 243 -29.84 4.41 -3.19
CA VAL A 243 -30.36 4.01 -1.88
C VAL A 243 -31.37 2.90 -2.13
#